data_AF-A0A166G1N8-F1
#
_entry.id   AF-A0A166G1N8-F1
#
_cell.length_a   1.000
_cell.length_b   1.000
_cell.length_c   1.000
_cell.angle_alpha   90.00
_cell.angle_beta   90.00
_cell.angle_gamma   90.00
#
_symmetry.space_group_name_H-M   'P 1'
#
loop_
_entity.id
_entity.type
_entity.pdbx_description
1 polymer ?
#
loop_
_entity_poly.entity_id
_entity_poly.type
_entity_poly.pdbx_seq_one_letter_code
_entity_poly.pdbx_strand_id
1 'polypeptide(L)' 'MAPLSPQGKRIRTIMVALPIMAATSFVMYKRLVLGEEQRLLPREGPATKQHILETPRERMAERMAGEKESSQ' A
#
# COMPACT_ATOMS: atom_id res chain seq x y z
N MET A 1 -27.56 23.56 9.59
CA MET A 1 -27.92 22.15 9.30
C MET A 1 -29.08 21.78 10.22
N ALA A 2 -30.26 21.47 9.70
CA ALA A 2 -31.39 21.06 10.53
C ALA A 2 -31.10 19.70 11.19
N PRO A 3 -31.40 19.50 12.49
CA PRO A 3 -31.15 18.24 13.18
C PRO A 3 -32.02 17.13 12.58
N LEU A 4 -31.39 16.01 12.20
CA LEU A 4 -32.08 14.84 11.67
C LEU A 4 -33.01 14.24 12.73
N SER A 5 -34.21 13.84 12.30
CA SER A 5 -35.14 13.09 13.15
C SER A 5 -34.47 11.80 13.68
N PRO A 6 -34.90 11.27 14.84
CA PRO A 6 -34.32 10.04 15.39
C PRO A 6 -34.35 8.85 14.41
N GLN A 7 -35.38 8.76 13.55
CA GLN A 7 -35.43 7.79 12.45
C GLN A 7 -34.38 8.07 11.37
N GLY A 8 -34.19 9.33 10.97
CA GLY A 8 -33.16 9.70 10.00
C GLY A 8 -31.75 9.34 10.45
N LYS A 9 -31.46 9.48 11.76
CA LYS A 9 -30.18 9.02 12.33
C LYS A 9 -30.00 7.51 12.21
N ARG A 10 -31.03 6.71 12.50
CA ARG A 10 -30.99 5.25 12.37
C ARG A 10 -30.79 4.79 10.93
N ILE A 11 -31.51 5.39 9.97
CA ILE A 11 -31.35 5.07 8.55
C ILE A 11 -29.93 5.38 8.09
N ARG A 12 -29.37 6.52 8.50
CA ARG A 12 -27.97 6.87 8.20
C ARG A 12 -27.01 5.83 8.76
N THR A 13 -27.21 5.37 10.00
CA THR A 13 -26.40 4.30 10.57
C THR A 13 -26.50 3.01 9.76
N ILE A 14 -27.71 2.61 9.35
CA ILE A 14 -27.91 1.41 8.53
C ILE A 14 -27.20 1.56 7.18
N MET A 15 -27.35 2.71 6.50
CA MET A 15 -26.69 2.97 5.23
C MET A 15 -25.16 2.86 5.30
N VAL A 16 -24.55 3.13 6.46
CA VAL A 16 -23.10 3.02 6.67
C VAL A 16 -22.70 1.62 7.14
N ALA A 17 -23.44 1.03 8.08
CA ALA A 17 -23.09 -0.26 8.68
C ALA A 17 -23.34 -1.44 7.73
N LEU A 18 -24.42 -1.40 6.95
CA LEU A 18 -24.81 -2.47 6.05
C LEU A 18 -23.73 -2.80 4.99
N PRO A 19 -23.13 -1.83 4.27
CA PRO A 19 -22.08 -2.15 3.30
C PRO A 19 -20.80 -2.70 3.96
N ILE A 20 -20.43 -2.23 5.15
CA ILE A 20 -19.25 -2.73 5.89
C ILE A 20 -19.46 -4.21 6.25
N MET A 21 -20.63 -4.52 6.80
CA MET A 21 -21.00 -5.90 7.15
C MET A 21 -21.06 -6.78 5.91
N ALA A 22 -21.67 -6.32 4.82
CA ALA A 22 -21.75 -7.06 3.57
C ALA A 22 -20.36 -7.36 2.98
N ALA A 23 -19.46 -6.37 2.95
CA ALA A 23 -18.09 -6.56 2.47
C ALA A 23 -17.32 -7.57 3.34
N THR A 24 -17.44 -7.46 4.67
CA THR A 24 -16.78 -8.38 5.61
C THR A 24 -17.29 -9.81 5.43
N SER A 25 -18.61 -10.00 5.38
CA SER A 25 -19.23 -11.30 5.14
C SER A 25 -18.84 -11.89 3.80
N PHE A 26 -18.76 -11.06 2.75
CA PHE A 26 -18.34 -11.51 1.42
C PHE A 26 -16.88 -11.98 1.40
N VAL A 27 -15.97 -11.25 2.04
CA VAL A 27 -14.56 -11.66 2.16
C VAL A 27 -14.45 -12.97 2.96
N MET A 28 -15.19 -13.09 4.06
CA MET A 28 -15.24 -14.34 4.84
C MET A 28 -15.78 -15.51 4.02
N TYR A 29 -16.82 -15.30 3.23
CA TYR A 29 -17.39 -16.31 2.34
C TYR A 29 -16.35 -16.80 1.32
N LYS A 30 -15.62 -15.88 0.67
CA LYS A 30 -14.53 -16.23 -0.25
C LYS A 30 -13.41 -17.04 0.41
N ARG A 31 -13.06 -16.72 1.66
CA ARG A 31 -11.98 -17.41 2.38
C ARG A 31 -12.40 -18.75 2.97
N LEU A 32 -13.54 -18.80 3.65
CA LEU A 32 -13.97 -19.98 4.40
C LEU A 32 -14.72 -21.00 3.55
N VAL A 33 -15.50 -20.54 2.57
CA VAL A 33 -16.35 -21.43 1.77
C VAL A 33 -15.70 -21.77 0.44
N LEU A 34 -15.15 -20.77 -0.25
CA LEU A 34 -14.51 -20.97 -1.56
C LEU A 34 -13.05 -21.39 -1.46
N GLY A 35 -12.42 -21.28 -0.29
CA GLY A 35 -11.02 -21.65 -0.09
C GLY A 35 -10.03 -20.81 -0.89
N GLU A 36 -10.43 -19.62 -1.38
CA GLU A 36 -9.51 -18.73 -2.10
C GLU A 36 -8.37 -18.32 -1.15
N GLU A 37 -7.12 -18.68 -1.49
CA GLU A 37 -5.96 -18.32 -0.69
C GLU A 37 -5.89 -16.81 -0.46
N GLN A 38 -5.57 -16.43 0.77
CA GLN A 38 -5.43 -15.02 1.14
C GLN A 38 -4.38 -14.40 0.21
N ARG A 39 -4.76 -13.41 -0.63
CA ARG A 39 -3.79 -12.65 -1.43
C ARG A 39 -2.81 -11.99 -0.46
N LEU A 40 -1.67 -12.64 -0.25
CA LEU A 40 -0.55 -12.08 0.45
C LEU A 40 -0.05 -10.94 -0.43
N LEU A 41 -0.24 -9.71 0.02
CA LEU A 41 0.53 -8.59 -0.53
C LEU A 41 2.00 -9.03 -0.45
N PRO A 42 2.80 -8.89 -1.53
CA PRO A 42 4.23 -9.11 -1.46
C PRO A 42 4.73 -8.27 -0.29
N ARG A 43 5.06 -8.92 0.82
CA ARG A 43 5.62 -8.22 1.97
C ARG A 43 6.94 -7.70 1.46
N GLU A 44 7.09 -6.39 1.36
CA GLU A 44 8.37 -5.77 1.08
C GLU A 44 9.32 -6.18 2.20
N GLY A 45 10.04 -7.28 1.98
CA GLY A 45 11.23 -7.61 2.74
C GLY A 45 12.28 -6.54 2.47
N PRO A 46 13.34 -6.46 3.30
CA PRO A 46 14.38 -5.43 3.21
C PRO A 46 15.17 -5.39 1.88
N ALA A 47 14.84 -6.22 0.90
CA ALA A 47 15.48 -6.31 -0.41
C ALA A 47 15.18 -5.11 -1.35
N THR A 48 14.08 -4.38 -1.17
CA THR A 48 13.70 -3.30 -2.11
C THR A 48 14.48 -1.99 -1.91
N LYS A 49 15.33 -1.87 -0.89
CA LYS A 49 16.17 -0.67 -0.70
C LYS A 49 17.49 -0.68 -1.49
N GLN A 50 17.88 -1.79 -2.11
CA GLN A 50 19.24 -1.90 -2.67
C GLN A 50 19.42 -1.22 -4.03
N HIS A 51 18.39 -1.11 -4.87
CA HIS A 51 18.57 -0.56 -6.23
C HIS A 51 18.63 0.98 -6.30
N ILE A 52 18.38 1.71 -5.19
CA ILE A 52 18.38 3.18 -5.20
C ILE A 52 19.70 3.76 -4.64
N LEU A 53 20.52 2.97 -3.92
CA LEU A 53 21.74 3.48 -3.28
C LEU A 53 23.04 3.36 -4.10
N GLU A 54 23.06 2.62 -5.22
CA GLU A 54 24.31 2.45 -6.00
C GLU A 54 24.65 3.65 -6.90
N THR A 55 23.66 4.48 -7.24
CA THR A 55 23.82 5.53 -8.26
C THR A 55 24.57 6.81 -7.87
N PRO A 56 24.80 7.19 -6.60
CA PRO A 56 25.61 8.38 -6.28
C PRO A 56 27.12 8.11 -6.17
N ARG A 57 27.52 6.96 -5.60
CA ARG A 57 28.94 6.66 -5.35
C ARG A 57 29.71 6.29 -6.61
N GLU A 58 29.08 5.57 -7.53
CA GLU A 58 29.72 5.20 -8.79
C GLU A 58 29.95 6.41 -9.71
N ARG A 59 28.98 7.32 -9.80
CA ARG A 59 29.14 8.58 -10.56
C ARG A 59 30.22 9.50 -9.98
N MET A 60 30.45 9.45 -8.66
CA MET A 60 31.56 10.19 -8.04
C MET A 60 32.90 9.52 -8.28
N ALA A 61 32.97 8.19 -8.27
CA ALA A 61 34.19 7.45 -8.59
C ALA A 61 34.64 7.69 -10.05
N GLU A 62 33.71 7.73 -11.00
CA GLU A 62 34.02 8.06 -12.40
C GLU A 62 34.50 9.51 -12.58
N ARG A 63 33.89 10.48 -11.87
CA ARG A 63 34.34 11.88 -11.87
C ARG A 63 35.75 12.04 -11.31
N MET A 64 36.07 11.28 -10.26
CA MET A 64 37.40 11.28 -9.64
C MET A 64 38.46 10.57 -10.49
N ALA A 65 38.06 9.63 -11.35
CA ALA A 65 38.95 8.96 -12.29
C ALA A 65 39.27 9.86 -13.50
N GLY A 66 38.25 10.54 -14.06
CA GLY A 66 38.43 11.46 -15.20
C GLY A 66 39.27 12.70 -14.88
N GLU A 67 39.28 13.18 -13.64
CA GLU A 67 40.10 14.33 -13.24
C GLU A 67 41.60 14.00 -13.17
N LYS A 68 41.96 12.71 -12.98
CA LYS A 68 43.36 12.27 -12.92
C LYS A 68 44.02 12.07 -14.29
N GLU A 69 43.22 11.86 -15.34
CA GLU A 69 43.75 11.73 -16.71
C GLU A 69 43.92 13.09 -17.42
N SER A 70 43.28 14.17 -16.95
CA SER A 70 43.36 15.49 -17.59
C SER A 70 44.56 16.35 -17.16
N SER A 71 45.41 15.89 -16.25
CA SER A 71 46.60 16.62 -15.76
C SER A 71 47.94 15.95 -16.12
N GLN A 72 47.95 15.08 -17.12
CA GLN A 72 49.19 14.54 -17.72
C GLN A 72 49.47 15.18 -19.07
#